data_AF-A0A674J3K8-F1
#
_entry.id   AF-A0A674J3K8-F1
#
_cell.length_a   1.000
_cell.length_b   1.000
_cell.length_c   1.000
_cell.angle_alpha   90.00
_cell.angle_beta   90.00
_cell.angle_gamma   90.00
#
_symmetry.space_group_name_H-M   'P 1'
#
loop_
_entity.id
_entity.type
_entity.pdbx_description
1 polymer ?
#
loop_
_entity_poly.entity_id
_entity_poly.type
_entity_poly.pdbx_seq_one_letter_code
_entity_poly.pdbx_strand_id
1 'polypeptide(L)'
;VELQAKADALADEINFLRALYEAELSQMQQQVSDTSVILSMDNNRSLDLDSIIREVKAQYEEIANRSRTEAESWYQTKFEELQISVGRHGDDLRNTKVEISEINRMIHRLRNEIDNVKKQCANLQAAIARPR
;
A
#
# COMPACT_ATOMS: atom_id res chain seq x y z
N VAL A 1 -40.95 -79.22 51.42
CA VAL A 1 -41.70 -78.07 50.85
C VAL A 1 -40.91 -76.76 51.01
N GLU A 2 -40.39 -76.44 52.20
CA GLU A 2 -39.56 -75.23 52.41
C GLU A 2 -38.29 -75.14 51.57
N LEU A 3 -37.57 -76.26 51.37
CA LEU A 3 -36.34 -76.27 50.55
C LEU A 3 -36.61 -75.96 49.07
N GLN A 4 -37.75 -76.41 48.54
CA GLN A 4 -38.14 -76.12 47.17
C GLN A 4 -38.52 -74.64 47.02
N ALA A 5 -39.30 -74.11 47.95
CA ALA A 5 -39.64 -72.69 47.98
C ALA A 5 -38.40 -71.77 48.10
N LYS A 6 -37.38 -72.18 48.86
CA LYS A 6 -36.09 -71.46 48.91
C LYS A 6 -35.30 -71.56 47.61
N ALA A 7 -35.30 -72.71 46.95
CA ALA A 7 -34.64 -72.88 45.66
C ALA A 7 -35.32 -72.02 44.57
N ASP A 8 -36.65 -72.00 44.55
CA ASP A 8 -37.43 -71.18 43.61
C ASP A 8 -37.22 -69.69 43.87
N ALA A 9 -37.22 -69.25 45.14
CA ALA A 9 -36.92 -67.85 45.50
C ALA A 9 -35.49 -67.42 45.10
N LEU A 10 -34.49 -68.28 45.28
CA LEU A 10 -33.12 -68.01 44.84
C LEU A 10 -33.01 -67.95 43.31
N ALA A 11 -33.78 -68.76 42.59
CA ALA A 11 -33.82 -68.71 41.13
C ALA A 11 -34.44 -67.39 40.62
N ASP A 12 -35.52 -66.94 41.26
CA ASP A 12 -36.14 -65.64 40.96
C ASP A 12 -35.19 -64.48 41.24
N GLU A 13 -34.45 -64.52 42.35
CA GLU A 13 -33.48 -63.48 42.68
C GLU A 13 -32.28 -63.46 41.70
N ILE A 14 -31.81 -64.62 41.26
CA ILE A 14 -30.78 -64.72 40.20
C ILE A 14 -31.29 -64.12 38.89
N ASN A 15 -32.54 -64.40 38.52
CA ASN A 15 -33.13 -63.86 37.29
C ASN A 15 -33.33 -62.34 37.38
N PHE A 16 -33.74 -61.83 38.55
CA PHE A 16 -33.85 -60.41 38.80
C PHE A 16 -32.49 -59.70 38.67
N LEU A 17 -31.44 -60.24 39.30
CA LEU A 17 -30.09 -59.66 39.23
C LEU A 17 -29.54 -59.68 37.80
N ARG A 18 -29.79 -60.75 37.03
CA ARG A 18 -29.39 -60.81 35.61
C ARG A 18 -30.06 -59.71 34.78
N ALA A 19 -31.38 -59.55 34.92
CA ALA A 19 -32.12 -58.52 34.19
C ALA A 19 -31.64 -57.10 34.58
N LEU A 20 -31.34 -56.88 35.87
CA LEU A 20 -30.81 -55.61 36.36
C LEU A 20 -29.43 -55.30 35.74
N TYR A 21 -28.50 -56.27 35.77
CA TYR A 21 -27.17 -56.06 35.20
C TYR A 21 -27.20 -55.84 33.68
N GLU A 22 -28.11 -56.49 32.98
CA GLU A 22 -28.29 -56.30 31.54
C GLU A 22 -28.83 -54.90 31.22
N ALA A 23 -29.75 -54.38 32.04
CA ALA A 23 -30.23 -53.01 31.92
C ALA A 23 -29.12 -51.97 32.22
N GLU A 24 -28.32 -52.18 33.27
CA GLU A 24 -27.19 -51.31 33.62
C GLU A 24 -26.12 -51.29 32.52
N LEU A 25 -25.79 -52.46 31.96
CA LEU A 25 -24.84 -52.58 30.84
C LEU A 25 -25.31 -51.81 29.60
N SER A 26 -26.59 -51.96 29.25
CA SER A 26 -27.20 -51.25 28.13
C SER A 26 -27.15 -49.72 28.34
N GLN A 27 -27.49 -49.26 29.54
CA GLN A 27 -27.41 -47.84 29.89
C GLN A 27 -25.98 -47.31 29.81
N MET A 28 -24.99 -48.06 30.30
CA MET A 28 -23.59 -47.65 30.24
C MET A 28 -23.07 -47.59 28.80
N GLN A 29 -23.45 -48.54 27.94
CA GLN A 29 -23.14 -48.52 26.51
C GLN A 29 -23.76 -47.30 25.81
N GLN A 30 -25.01 -46.98 26.11
CA GLN A 30 -25.69 -45.81 25.58
C GLN A 30 -24.95 -44.51 25.96
N GLN A 31 -24.59 -44.37 27.24
CA GLN A 31 -23.87 -43.19 27.73
C GLN A 31 -22.49 -43.03 27.09
N VAL A 32 -21.77 -44.14 26.85
CA VAL A 32 -20.49 -44.12 26.13
C VAL A 32 -20.69 -43.73 24.66
N SER A 33 -21.72 -44.24 24.00
CA SER A 33 -22.07 -43.88 22.62
C SER A 33 -22.40 -42.39 22.50
N ASP A 34 -23.27 -41.87 23.38
CA ASP A 34 -23.66 -40.45 23.37
C ASP A 34 -22.46 -39.55 23.64
N THR A 35 -21.60 -39.92 24.58
CA THR A 35 -20.35 -39.18 24.88
C THR A 35 -19.39 -39.22 23.67
N SER A 36 -19.26 -40.36 23.00
CA SER A 36 -18.44 -40.51 21.79
C SER A 36 -18.96 -39.65 20.63
N VAL A 37 -20.28 -39.55 20.48
CA VAL A 37 -20.92 -38.72 19.44
C VAL A 37 -20.69 -37.24 19.73
N ILE A 38 -20.86 -36.80 20.99
CA ILE A 38 -20.61 -35.41 21.40
C ILE A 38 -19.15 -35.00 21.15
N LEU A 39 -18.19 -35.85 21.53
CA LEU A 39 -16.76 -35.61 21.30
C LEU A 39 -16.41 -35.55 19.80
N SER A 40 -17.13 -36.28 18.95
CA SER A 40 -16.92 -36.27 17.50
C SER A 40 -17.48 -35.01 16.83
N MET A 41 -18.55 -34.41 17.38
CA MET A 41 -19.16 -33.20 16.84
C MET A 41 -18.32 -31.95 17.10
N ASP A 42 -17.62 -31.86 18.24
CA ASP A 42 -16.74 -30.71 18.54
C ASP A 42 -15.38 -30.76 17.82
N ASN A 43 -15.03 -31.88 17.19
CA ASN A 43 -13.72 -32.09 16.57
C ASN A 43 -13.65 -31.68 15.09
N ASN A 44 -14.78 -31.37 14.44
CA ASN A 44 -14.81 -31.05 13.00
C ASN A 44 -14.66 -29.55 12.68
N ARG A 45 -14.13 -28.77 13.62
CA ARG A 45 -13.82 -27.35 13.41
C ARG A 45 -12.39 -27.21 12.92
N SER A 46 -12.04 -27.89 11.84
CA SER A 46 -10.74 -27.69 11.18
C SER A 46 -10.77 -26.32 10.50
N LEU A 47 -10.38 -25.29 11.25
CA LEU A 47 -9.97 -24.03 10.66
C LEU A 47 -8.77 -24.33 9.76
N ASP A 48 -8.93 -24.10 8.46
CA ASP A 48 -7.84 -24.20 7.48
C ASP A 48 -6.87 -23.04 7.71
N LEU A 49 -6.04 -23.20 8.73
CA LEU A 49 -5.00 -22.25 9.13
C LEU A 49 -3.98 -22.05 7.99
N ASP A 50 -3.75 -23.06 7.15
CA ASP A 50 -2.82 -22.96 6.03
C ASP A 50 -3.33 -21.99 4.97
N SER A 51 -4.63 -21.99 4.69
CA SER A 51 -5.25 -21.00 3.80
C SER A 51 -5.17 -19.59 4.38
N ILE A 52 -5.48 -19.41 5.67
CA ILE A 52 -5.42 -18.11 6.35
C ILE A 52 -3.98 -17.56 6.36
N ILE A 53 -2.98 -18.41 6.66
CA ILE A 53 -1.57 -18.01 6.64
C ILE A 53 -1.12 -17.62 5.23
N ARG A 54 -1.59 -18.34 4.20
CA ARG A 54 -1.28 -18.03 2.80
C ARG A 54 -1.88 -16.69 2.38
N GLU A 55 -3.11 -16.40 2.79
CA GLU A 55 -3.78 -15.13 2.53
C GLU A 55 -3.07 -13.95 3.19
N VAL A 56 -2.71 -14.09 4.48
CA VAL A 56 -1.96 -13.05 5.21
C VAL A 56 -0.59 -12.78 4.58
N LYS A 57 0.11 -13.83 4.14
CA LYS A 57 1.39 -13.66 3.42
C LYS A 57 1.21 -12.92 2.10
N ALA A 58 0.19 -13.27 1.31
CA ALA A 58 -0.09 -12.61 0.04
C ALA A 58 -0.42 -11.12 0.24
N GLN A 59 -1.22 -10.79 1.26
CA GLN A 59 -1.52 -9.39 1.58
C GLN A 59 -0.27 -8.61 2.02
N TYR A 60 0.63 -9.24 2.78
CA TYR A 60 1.86 -8.57 3.20
C TYR A 60 2.79 -8.29 2.00
N GLU A 61 2.89 -9.25 1.07
CA GLU A 61 3.63 -9.06 -0.19
C GLU A 61 3.00 -7.96 -1.06
N GLU A 62 1.67 -7.90 -1.14
CA GLU A 62 0.97 -6.85 -1.87
C GLU A 62 1.21 -5.47 -1.26
N ILE A 63 1.12 -5.34 0.07
CA ILE A 63 1.37 -4.07 0.78
C ILE A 63 2.83 -3.63 0.59
N ALA A 64 3.79 -4.56 0.69
CA ALA A 64 5.20 -4.26 0.46
C ALA A 64 5.48 -3.81 -0.98
N ASN A 65 4.90 -4.51 -1.97
CA ASN A 65 5.03 -4.15 -3.39
C ASN A 65 4.34 -2.81 -3.69
N ARG A 66 3.18 -2.55 -3.10
CA ARG A 66 2.46 -1.29 -3.25
C ARG A 66 3.26 -0.14 -2.64
N SER A 67 3.79 -0.30 -1.43
CA SER A 67 4.66 0.71 -0.80
C SER A 67 5.89 1.00 -1.65
N ARG A 68 6.51 -0.03 -2.22
CA ARG A 68 7.64 0.13 -3.15
C ARG A 68 7.24 0.91 -4.41
N THR A 69 6.14 0.54 -5.04
CA THR A 69 5.66 1.17 -6.27
C THR A 69 5.26 2.63 -6.03
N GLU A 70 4.59 2.92 -4.91
CA GLU A 70 4.24 4.28 -4.50
C GLU A 70 5.49 5.12 -4.24
N ALA A 71 6.52 4.56 -3.57
CA ALA A 71 7.79 5.24 -3.36
C ALA A 71 8.53 5.52 -4.69
N GLU A 72 8.62 4.53 -5.58
CA GLU A 72 9.24 4.69 -6.90
C GLU A 72 8.52 5.77 -7.73
N SER A 73 7.19 5.75 -7.76
CA SER A 73 6.36 6.78 -8.44
C SER A 73 6.55 8.18 -7.84
N TRP A 74 6.61 8.27 -6.51
CA TRP A 74 6.84 9.54 -5.81
C TRP A 74 8.23 10.11 -6.13
N TYR A 75 9.27 9.27 -6.10
CA TYR A 75 10.62 9.67 -6.47
C TYR A 75 10.72 10.10 -7.93
N GLN A 76 10.07 9.35 -8.84
CA GLN A 76 10.05 9.69 -10.25
C GLN A 76 9.39 11.04 -10.51
N THR A 77 8.22 11.29 -9.90
CA THR A 77 7.54 12.58 -9.99
C THR A 77 8.43 13.71 -9.48
N LYS A 78 9.09 13.53 -8.33
CA LYS A 78 10.01 14.53 -7.78
C LYS A 78 11.22 14.80 -8.68
N PHE A 79 11.75 13.76 -9.31
CA PHE A 79 12.85 13.89 -10.25
C PHE A 79 12.44 14.64 -11.51
N GLU A 80 11.27 14.33 -12.07
CA GLU A 80 10.72 15.03 -13.24
C GLU A 80 10.46 16.52 -12.94
N GLU A 81 9.87 16.84 -11.77
CA GLU A 81 9.67 18.23 -11.33
C GLU A 81 11.01 18.99 -11.25
N LEU A 82 12.04 18.39 -10.65
CA LEU A 82 13.37 18.97 -10.57
C LEU A 82 14.00 19.16 -11.95
N GLN A 83 13.85 18.17 -12.83
CA GLN A 83 14.39 18.24 -14.19
C GLN A 83 13.73 19.36 -15.01
N ILE A 84 12.40 19.52 -14.89
CA ILE A 84 11.66 20.61 -15.53
C ILE A 84 12.11 21.97 -14.98
N SER A 85 12.25 22.11 -13.66
CA SER A 85 12.72 23.34 -13.03
C SER A 85 14.13 23.72 -13.50
N VAL A 86 15.06 22.76 -13.54
CA VAL A 86 16.43 22.99 -14.02
C VAL A 86 16.43 23.37 -15.51
N GLY A 87 15.63 22.68 -16.34
CA GLY A 87 15.49 23.00 -17.75
C GLY A 87 14.99 24.42 -17.97
N ARG A 88 13.93 24.80 -17.24
CA ARG A 88 13.34 26.15 -17.31
C ARG A 88 14.30 27.24 -16.86
N HIS A 89 15.04 27.02 -15.77
CA HIS A 89 16.06 27.98 -15.33
C HIS A 89 17.20 28.13 -16.35
N GLY A 90 17.58 27.06 -17.04
CA GLY A 90 18.55 27.11 -18.13
C GLY A 90 18.06 27.93 -19.33
N ASP A 91 16.81 27.72 -19.74
CA ASP A 91 16.18 28.45 -20.84
C ASP A 91 15.98 29.93 -20.49
N ASP A 92 15.53 30.25 -19.27
CA ASP A 92 15.38 31.62 -18.79
C ASP A 92 16.74 32.35 -18.76
N LEU A 93 17.80 31.68 -18.30
CA LEU A 93 19.16 32.24 -18.31
C LEU A 93 19.67 32.49 -19.74
N ARG A 94 19.36 31.58 -20.67
CA ARG A 94 19.71 31.75 -22.08
C ARG A 94 18.96 32.94 -22.69
N ASN A 95 17.66 33.07 -22.42
CA ASN A 95 16.83 34.17 -22.92
C ASN A 95 17.32 35.52 -22.39
N THR A 96 17.54 35.63 -21.07
CA THR A 96 18.08 36.86 -20.46
C THR A 96 19.44 37.25 -21.03
N LYS A 97 20.33 36.28 -21.32
CA LYS A 97 21.61 36.55 -22.00
C LYS A 97 21.43 37.11 -23.41
N VAL A 98 20.43 36.63 -24.16
CA VAL A 98 20.09 37.15 -25.49
C VAL A 98 19.58 38.59 -25.37
N GLU A 99 18.64 38.85 -24.47
CA GLU A 99 18.10 40.20 -24.22
C GLU A 99 19.20 41.19 -23.84
N ILE A 100 20.11 40.81 -22.94
CA ILE A 100 21.28 41.64 -22.56
C ILE A 100 22.13 41.97 -23.80
N SER A 101 22.34 40.99 -24.68
CA SER A 101 23.14 41.19 -25.90
C SER A 101 22.44 42.14 -26.88
N GLU A 102 21.12 42.07 -26.99
CA GLU A 102 20.31 42.96 -27.82
C GLU A 102 20.29 44.39 -27.29
N ILE A 103 20.09 44.56 -25.97
CA ILE A 103 20.14 45.86 -25.31
C ILE A 103 21.52 46.49 -25.49
N ASN A 104 22.60 45.73 -25.32
CA ASN A 104 23.95 46.24 -25.56
C ASN A 104 24.15 46.70 -27.01
N ARG A 105 23.64 45.95 -28.00
CA ARG A 105 23.66 46.40 -29.41
C ARG A 105 22.86 47.69 -29.61
N MET A 106 21.71 47.82 -28.95
CA MET A 106 20.89 49.02 -29.02
C MET A 106 21.60 50.23 -28.41
N ILE A 107 22.26 50.06 -27.26
CA ILE A 107 23.09 51.10 -26.62
C ILE A 107 24.19 51.57 -27.57
N HIS A 108 24.90 50.65 -28.24
CA HIS A 108 25.94 51.02 -29.20
C HIS A 108 25.39 51.80 -30.40
N ARG A 109 24.24 51.40 -30.94
CA ARG A 109 23.58 52.14 -32.04
C ARG A 109 23.19 53.56 -31.61
N LEU A 110 22.55 53.70 -30.46
CA LEU A 110 22.14 55.01 -29.94
C LEU A 110 23.34 55.92 -29.66
N ARG A 111 24.45 55.37 -29.13
CA ARG A 111 25.69 56.12 -28.94
C ARG A 111 26.24 56.64 -30.27
N ASN A 112 26.27 55.79 -31.30
CA ASN A 112 26.73 56.20 -32.63
C ASN A 112 25.82 57.28 -33.24
N GLU A 113 24.51 57.17 -33.03
CA GLU A 113 23.54 58.17 -33.49
C GLU A 113 23.73 59.51 -32.79
N ILE A 114 23.92 59.51 -31.47
CA ILE A 114 24.24 60.71 -30.68
C ILE A 114 25.53 61.37 -31.19
N ASP A 115 26.60 60.59 -31.44
CA ASP A 115 27.86 61.12 -31.94
C ASP A 115 27.71 61.69 -33.36
N ASN A 116 26.90 61.07 -34.20
CA ASN A 116 26.59 61.59 -35.53
C ASN A 116 25.84 62.93 -35.46
N VAL A 117 24.80 63.02 -34.62
CA VAL A 117 24.04 64.25 -34.41
C VAL A 117 24.92 65.36 -33.84
N LYS A 118 25.79 65.05 -32.86
CA LYS A 118 26.76 66.02 -32.33
C LYS A 118 27.69 66.55 -33.41
N LYS A 119 28.20 65.70 -34.30
CA LYS A 119 29.03 66.11 -35.44
C LYS A 119 28.25 67.01 -36.41
N GLN A 120 27.00 66.67 -36.72
CA GLN A 120 26.14 67.49 -37.57
C GLN A 120 25.90 68.88 -36.95
N CYS A 121 25.58 68.94 -35.65
CA CYS A 121 25.44 70.21 -34.93
C CYS A 121 26.72 71.05 -34.97
N ALA A 122 27.89 70.44 -34.70
CA ALA A 122 29.17 71.14 -34.77
C ALA A 122 29.48 71.67 -36.18
N ASN A 123 29.20 70.88 -37.22
CA ASN A 123 29.38 71.29 -38.61
C ASN A 123 28.47 72.46 -38.99
N LEU A 124 27.19 72.42 -38.58
CA LEU A 124 26.24 73.52 -38.79
C LEU A 124 26.68 74.79 -38.04
N GLN A 125 27.13 74.66 -36.78
CA GLN A 125 27.68 75.79 -36.02
C GLN A 125 28.91 76.40 -36.71
N ALA A 126 29.83 75.57 -37.22
CA ALA A 126 30.99 76.03 -37.97
C ALA A 126 30.60 76.72 -39.29
N ALA A 127 29.59 76.21 -39.99
CA ALA A 127 29.07 76.83 -41.22
C ALA A 127 28.42 78.20 -40.96
N ILE A 128 27.70 78.34 -39.85
CA ILE A 128 27.09 79.62 -39.42
C ILE A 128 28.17 80.61 -38.94
N ALA A 129 29.22 80.12 -38.27
CA ALA A 129 30.31 80.94 -37.76
C ALA A 129 31.32 81.39 -38.85
N ARG A 130 31.23 80.87 -40.08
CA ARG A 130 32.09 81.29 -41.19
C ARG A 130 31.53 82.57 -41.81
N PRO A 131 32.22 83.72 -41.70
CA PRO A 131 31.70 84.98 -42.21
C PRO A 131 31.73 84.99 -43.75
N ARG A 132 30.81 85.77 -44.30
CA ARG A 132 30.69 86.09 -45.73
C ARG A 132 31.82 87.02 -46.18
#